data_AF-A0A7H4MQJ3-F1
#
_entry.id   AF-A0A7H4MQJ3-F1
#
_cell.length_a   1.000
_cell.length_b   1.000
_cell.length_c   1.000
_cell.angle_alpha   90.00
_cell.angle_beta   90.00
_cell.angle_gamma   90.00
#
_symmetry.space_group_name_H-M   'P 1'
#
loop_
_entity.id
_entity.type
_entity.pdbx_description
1 polymer ?
#
loop_
_entity_poly.entity_id
_entity_poly.type
_entity_poly.pdbx_seq_one_letter_code
_entity_poly.pdbx_strand_id
1 'polypeptide(L)'
;MFPDYSRSRIKEWILDQRVLVNGNIGDKPKEKVLGGEHIAIDVEIEEEARFQPQDIPLNIVYEDDDILVINKPRDLVVHPGAGQP
;
A
#
# COMPACT_ATOMS: atom_id res chain seq x y z
N MET A 1 15.43 -10.06 -0.07
CA MET A 1 16.30 -8.90 -0.31
C MET A 1 15.56 -7.57 -0.14
N PHE A 2 14.23 -7.49 -0.27
CA PHE A 2 13.45 -6.27 0.01
C PHE A 2 12.11 -6.60 0.72
N PRO A 3 12.07 -6.78 2.06
CA PRO A 3 10.88 -7.25 2.78
C PRO A 3 9.78 -6.18 2.91
N ASP A 4 10.13 -4.91 2.81
CA ASP A 4 9.22 -3.77 3.01
C ASP A 4 8.27 -3.55 1.82
N TYR A 5 8.53 -4.20 0.68
CA TYR A 5 7.72 -4.08 -0.52
C TYR A 5 7.01 -5.38 -0.85
N SER A 6 5.75 -5.25 -1.27
CA SER A 6 4.96 -6.40 -1.71
C SER A 6 5.53 -7.01 -3.00
N ARG A 7 5.27 -8.30 -3.20
CA ARG A 7 5.69 -9.00 -4.43
C ARG A 7 5.07 -8.40 -5.68
N SER A 8 3.82 -7.91 -5.58
CA SER A 8 3.15 -7.25 -6.70
C SER A 8 3.84 -5.93 -7.06
N ARG A 9 4.25 -5.14 -6.06
CA ARG A 9 4.98 -3.89 -6.29
C ARG A 9 6.35 -4.14 -6.95
N ILE A 10 7.11 -5.11 -6.45
CA ILE A 10 8.40 -5.46 -7.07
C ILE A 10 8.21 -5.95 -8.51
N LYS A 11 7.16 -6.74 -8.78
CA LYS A 11 6.85 -7.21 -10.13
C LYS A 11 6.53 -6.04 -11.07
N GLU A 12 5.76 -5.06 -10.62
CA GLU A 12 5.45 -3.84 -11.38
C GLU A 12 6.73 -3.10 -11.76
N TRP A 13 7.62 -2.85 -10.80
CA TRP A 13 8.91 -2.18 -11.07
C TRP A 13 9.80 -2.92 -12.06
N ILE A 14 9.80 -4.25 -12.04
CA ILE A 14 10.52 -5.06 -13.03
C ILE A 14 9.93 -4.83 -14.43
N LEU A 15 8.59 -4.87 -14.56
CA LEU A 15 7.92 -4.67 -15.84
C LEU A 15 8.07 -3.23 -16.37
N ASP A 16 8.16 -2.26 -15.47
CA ASP A 16 8.38 -0.84 -15.78
C ASP A 16 9.86 -0.49 -16.04
N GLN A 17 10.72 -1.51 -16.16
CA GLN A 17 12.16 -1.36 -16.45
C GLN A 17 12.92 -0.53 -15.40
N ARG A 18 12.42 -0.50 -14.16
CA ARG A 18 13.02 0.21 -13.03
C ARG A 18 14.02 -0.63 -12.24
N VAL A 19 14.19 -1.91 -12.62
CA VAL A 19 15.09 -2.84 -11.96
C VAL A 19 16.25 -3.20 -12.88
N LEU A 20 17.48 -3.11 -12.35
CA LEU A 20 18.70 -3.53 -13.01
C LEU A 20 19.28 -4.77 -12.33
N VAL A 21 19.74 -5.72 -13.15
CA VAL A 21 20.50 -6.91 -12.73
C VAL A 21 21.89 -6.80 -13.36
N ASN A 22 22.93 -6.63 -12.53
CA ASN A 22 24.30 -6.38 -12.97
C ASN A 22 24.41 -5.22 -13.99
N GLY A 23 23.61 -4.16 -13.78
CA GLY A 23 23.59 -2.97 -14.64
C GLY A 23 22.76 -3.06 -15.91
N ASN A 24 22.18 -4.23 -16.23
CA ASN A 24 21.27 -4.40 -17.37
C ASN A 24 19.81 -4.38 -16.91
N ILE A 25 18.90 -3.92 -17.75
CA ILE A 25 17.45 -3.92 -17.45
C ILE A 25 16.98 -5.36 -17.23
N GLY A 26 16.43 -5.62 -16.04
CA GLY A 26 15.72 -6.85 -15.73
C GLY A 26 14.23 -6.64 -15.93
N ASP A 27 13.68 -7.13 -17.04
CA ASP A 27 12.27 -6.94 -17.44
C ASP A 27 11.41 -8.21 -17.29
N LYS A 28 11.99 -9.30 -16.79
CA LYS A 28 11.34 -10.61 -16.65
C LYS A 28 11.22 -11.04 -15.19
N PRO A 29 10.03 -10.86 -14.55
CA PRO A 29 9.84 -11.21 -13.14
C PRO A 29 10.05 -12.69 -12.79
N LYS A 30 9.96 -13.59 -13.78
CA LYS A 30 10.15 -15.04 -13.59
C LYS A 30 11.56 -15.52 -13.90
N GLU A 31 12.46 -14.61 -14.29
CA GLU A 31 13.84 -14.97 -14.58
C GLU A 31 14.51 -15.52 -13.31
N LYS A 32 15.18 -16.66 -13.46
CA LYS A 32 15.91 -17.27 -12.35
C LYS A 32 17.25 -16.56 -12.20
N VAL A 33 17.51 -16.09 -10.99
CA VAL A 33 18.84 -15.61 -10.58
C VAL A 33 19.64 -16.78 -10.01
N LEU A 34 20.95 -16.76 -10.23
CA LEU A 34 21.89 -17.78 -9.76
C LEU A 34 22.47 -17.44 -8.37
N GLY A 35 22.34 -16.18 -7.94
CA GLY A 35 22.88 -15.67 -6.69
C GLY A 35 24.22 -14.98 -6.91
N GLY A 36 24.42 -13.85 -6.23
CA GLY A 36 25.62 -13.01 -6.37
C GLY A 36 25.45 -11.85 -7.35
N GLU A 37 24.32 -11.76 -8.06
CA GLU A 37 24.00 -10.61 -8.89
C GLU A 37 23.77 -9.35 -8.05
N HIS A 38 24.19 -8.22 -8.60
CA HIS A 38 23.91 -6.90 -8.03
C HIS A 38 22.57 -6.38 -8.56
N ILE A 39 21.63 -6.17 -7.65
CA ILE A 39 20.29 -5.65 -7.96
C ILE A 39 20.24 -4.17 -7.61
N ALA A 40 19.86 -3.33 -8.56
CA ALA A 40 19.56 -1.91 -8.33
C ALA A 40 18.11 -1.63 -8.73
N ILE A 41 17.40 -0.82 -7.94
CA ILE A 41 16.01 -0.44 -8.17
C ILE A 41 15.95 1.09 -8.09
N ASP A 42 15.47 1.74 -9.15
CA ASP A 42 15.34 3.19 -9.24
C ASP A 42 13.86 3.58 -9.43
N VAL A 43 13.21 3.88 -8.32
CA VAL A 43 11.76 4.13 -8.26
C VAL A 43 11.45 5.30 -7.33
N GLU A 44 10.50 6.12 -7.74
CA GLU A 44 9.86 7.07 -6.84
C GLU A 44 8.78 6.33 -6.05
N ILE A 45 8.78 6.52 -4.73
CA ILE A 45 7.76 5.95 -3.86
C ILE A 45 6.61 6.95 -3.82
N GLU A 46 5.47 6.59 -4.40
CA GLU A 46 4.24 7.36 -4.25
C GLU A 46 3.78 7.33 -2.80
N GLU A 47 3.40 8.49 -2.26
CA GLU A 47 2.77 8.56 -0.96
C GLU A 47 1.45 7.78 -0.98
N GLU A 48 1.20 6.98 0.05
CA GLU A 48 -0.07 6.28 0.20
C GLU A 48 -1.22 7.29 0.20
N ALA A 49 -2.22 7.06 -0.67
CA ALA A 49 -3.43 7.86 -0.70
C ALA A 49 -4.10 7.82 0.69
N ARG A 50 -4.01 8.92 1.43
CA ARG A 50 -4.63 9.04 2.75
C ARG A 50 -6.13 9.24 2.61
N PHE A 51 -6.88 8.58 3.49
CA PHE A 51 -8.33 8.75 3.60
C PHE A 51 -8.67 10.23 3.80
N GLN A 52 -9.66 10.70 3.05
CA GLN A 52 -10.14 12.08 3.18
C GLN A 52 -11.27 12.15 4.21
N PRO A 53 -11.32 13.22 5.02
CA PRO A 53 -12.47 13.45 5.89
C PRO A 53 -13.73 13.62 5.06
N GLN A 54 -14.85 13.11 5.56
CA GLN A 54 -16.16 13.22 4.93
C GLN A 54 -17.16 13.78 5.94
N ASP A 55 -18.14 14.54 5.45
CA ASP A 55 -19.24 15.03 6.27
C ASP A 55 -20.23 13.90 6.54
N ILE A 56 -19.96 13.14 7.61
CA ILE A 56 -20.77 12.00 8.06
C ILE A 56 -21.33 12.31 9.45
N PRO A 57 -22.67 12.40 9.61
CA PRO A 57 -23.26 12.65 10.91
C PRO A 57 -23.07 11.43 11.83
N LEU A 58 -22.48 11.65 13.00
CA LEU A 58 -22.28 10.63 14.03
C LEU A 58 -23.28 10.84 15.17
N ASN A 59 -23.91 9.75 15.62
CA ASN A 59 -24.77 9.76 16.80
C ASN A 59 -23.91 9.50 18.06
N ILE A 60 -23.53 10.55 18.77
CA ILE A 60 -22.65 10.49 19.94
C ILE A 60 -23.49 10.18 21.19
N VAL A 61 -23.11 9.14 21.92
CA VAL A 61 -23.76 8.72 23.18
C VAL A 61 -22.96 9.21 24.40
N TYR A 62 -21.64 9.29 24.26
CA TYR A 62 -20.71 9.76 25.30
C TYR A 62 -19.43 10.31 24.67
N GLU A 63 -18.85 11.34 25.27
CA GLU A 63 -17.60 11.97 24.86
C GLU A 63 -16.90 12.56 26.08
N ASP A 64 -15.59 12.32 26.18
CA ASP A 64 -14.69 12.97 27.13
C ASP A 64 -13.34 13.28 26.47
N ASP A 65 -12.34 13.70 27.25
CA ASP A 65 -11.01 14.08 26.75
C ASP A 65 -10.20 12.90 26.18
N ASP A 66 -10.59 11.65 26.47
CA ASP A 66 -9.85 10.44 26.13
C ASP A 66 -10.59 9.55 25.13
N ILE A 67 -11.93 9.51 25.17
CA ILE A 67 -12.76 8.56 24.41
C ILE A 67 -14.06 9.18 23.86
N LEU A 68 -14.53 8.56 22.77
CA LEU A 68 -15.81 8.85 22.13
C LEU A 68 -16.60 7.55 21.94
N VAL A 69 -17.87 7.53 22.35
CA VAL A 69 -18.79 6.40 22.14
C VAL A 69 -19.91 6.83 21.21
N ILE A 70 -20.02 6.12 20.08
CA ILE A 70 -21.04 6.39 19.06
C ILE A 70 -22.05 5.24 18.96
N ASN A 71 -23.32 5.58 18.76
CA ASN A 71 -24.35 4.63 18.37
C ASN A 71 -24.35 4.50 16.84
N LYS A 72 -23.55 3.56 16.34
CA LYS A 72 -23.36 3.36 14.90
C LYS A 72 -24.66 2.91 14.22
N PRO A 73 -25.15 3.61 13.18
CA PRO A 73 -26.29 3.14 12.42
C PRO A 73 -25.95 1.86 11.62
N ARG A 74 -27.00 1.16 11.19
CA ARG A 74 -26.90 0.17 10.11
C ARG A 74 -26.33 0.83 8.85
N ASP A 75 -25.67 0.03 8.02
CA ASP A 75 -25.13 0.47 6.71
C ASP A 75 -23.94 1.46 6.77
N LEU A 76 -23.48 1.89 7.96
CA LEU A 76 -22.20 2.61 8.14
C LEU A 76 -21.04 1.63 8.40
N VAL A 77 -19.98 1.72 7.57
CA VAL A 77 -18.75 0.90 7.65
C VAL A 77 -17.79 1.49 8.68
N VAL A 78 -17.10 0.63 9.46
CA VAL A 78 -16.19 1.06 10.54
C VAL A 78 -14.79 1.36 10.01
N HIS A 79 -14.27 0.50 9.13
CA HIS A 79 -12.98 0.70 8.47
C HIS A 79 -13.12 0.40 6.98
N PRO A 80 -12.56 1.25 6.10
CA PRO A 80 -12.55 1.01 4.67
C PRO A 80 -12.01 -0.37 4.30
N GLY A 81 -12.59 -0.96 3.27
CA GLY A 81 -12.22 -2.28 2.77
C GLY A 81 -12.46 -2.40 1.27
N ALA A 82 -12.17 -3.58 0.72
CA ALA A 82 -12.40 -3.84 -0.69
C ALA A 82 -13.88 -3.60 -1.06
N GLY A 83 -14.13 -2.62 -1.93
CA GLY A 83 -15.48 -2.23 -2.37
C GLY A 83 -16.20 -1.22 -1.47
N GLN A 84 -15.60 -0.80 -0.36
CA GLN A 84 -16.14 0.21 0.56
C GLN A 84 -15.01 1.12 1.04
N PRO A 85 -14.59 2.12 0.22
CA PRO A 85 -13.51 3.05 0.54
C PRO A 85 -13.89 4.08 1.60
#